data_AF-A0A956BLX5-F1
#
_entry.id   AF-A0A956BLX5-F1
#
_cell.length_a   1.000
_cell.length_b   1.000
_cell.length_c   1.000
_cell.angle_alpha   90.00
_cell.angle_beta   90.00
_cell.angle_gamma   90.00
#
_symmetry.space_group_name_H-M   'P 1'
#
loop_
_entity.id
_entity.type
_entity.pdbx_description
1 polymer ?
#
loop_
_entity_poly.entity_id
_entity_poly.type
_entity_poly.pdbx_seq_one_letter_code
_entity_poly.pdbx_strand_id
1 'polypeptide(L)'
;MRVLSIGALAVVVGALFACEDQPCNRYVDYICQCHADDPDFDCQELTNTLIGADPAVQDQCSIDLADQQEIDDQAGLACDVDPI
;
A
#
# COMPACT_ATOMS: atom_id res chain seq x y z
N MET A 1 9.05 53.63 10.37
CA MET A 1 10.19 52.72 10.55
C MET A 1 9.83 51.68 11.60
N ARG A 2 9.56 50.45 11.20
CA ARG A 2 9.48 49.29 12.09
C ARG A 2 10.28 48.18 11.43
N VAL A 3 11.53 48.04 11.87
CA VAL A 3 12.38 46.88 11.64
C VAL A 3 12.40 46.14 12.96
N LEU A 4 12.14 44.83 12.94
CA LEU A 4 12.36 43.77 13.93
C LEU A 4 11.49 42.59 13.40
N SER A 5 11.93 41.37 13.16
CA SER A 5 13.20 40.69 13.35
C SER A 5 13.21 39.44 12.48
N ILE A 6 14.43 39.03 12.18
CA ILE A 6 14.89 37.76 11.63
C ILE A 6 14.10 36.54 12.14
N GLY A 7 13.72 35.67 11.19
CA GLY A 7 14.03 34.23 11.29
C GLY A 7 13.08 33.35 12.08
N ALA A 8 12.28 32.57 11.35
CA ALA A 8 12.17 31.14 11.60
C ALA A 8 11.79 30.47 10.29
N LEU A 9 12.83 29.99 9.61
CA LEU A 9 12.75 29.02 8.53
C LEU A 9 12.20 27.72 9.13
N ALA A 10 10.87 27.56 9.19
CA ALA A 10 10.25 26.27 9.44
C ALA A 10 9.97 25.63 8.07
N VAL A 11 11.02 25.13 7.43
CA VAL A 11 10.87 24.08 6.41
C VAL A 11 10.32 22.88 7.16
N VAL A 12 8.99 22.74 7.15
CA VAL A 12 8.35 21.49 7.55
C VAL A 12 8.77 20.48 6.49
N VAL A 13 9.77 19.69 6.85
CA VAL A 13 10.18 18.46 6.19
C VAL A 13 8.99 17.51 6.24
N GLY A 14 8.06 17.67 5.30
CA GLY A 14 6.90 16.80 5.10
C GLY A 14 7.18 15.67 4.10
N ALA A 15 8.45 15.31 3.88
CA ALA A 15 8.89 14.33 2.88
C ALA A 15 9.49 13.05 3.50
N LEU A 16 9.17 12.74 4.76
CA LEU A 16 9.67 11.52 5.43
C LEU A 16 8.68 10.33 5.43
N PHE A 17 7.56 10.43 4.70
CA PHE A 17 6.62 9.32 4.52
C PHE A 17 6.24 9.11 3.05
N ALA A 18 7.17 9.37 2.12
CA ALA A 18 7.10 8.65 0.86
C ALA A 18 7.54 7.20 1.13
N CYS A 19 6.70 6.45 1.84
CA CYS A 19 6.69 5.00 1.71
C CYS A 19 6.33 4.77 0.24
N GLU A 20 7.34 4.57 -0.60
CA GLU A 20 7.11 3.98 -1.91
C GLU A 20 6.38 2.67 -1.63
N ASP A 21 5.09 2.65 -1.97
CA ASP A 21 4.22 1.58 -1.54
C ASP A 21 4.67 0.30 -2.24
N GLN A 22 5.30 -0.59 -1.45
CA GLN A 22 5.98 -1.78 -1.94
C GLN A 22 4.96 -2.68 -2.63
N PRO A 23 5.30 -3.36 -3.74
CA PRO A 23 4.35 -4.20 -4.46
C PRO A 23 3.59 -5.19 -3.57
N CYS A 24 4.29 -5.81 -2.62
CA CYS A 24 3.65 -6.72 -1.68
C CYS A 24 2.68 -6.04 -0.72
N ASN A 25 2.92 -4.78 -0.33
CA ASN A 25 1.96 -4.06 0.50
C ASN A 25 0.65 -3.84 -0.26
N ARG A 26 0.72 -3.44 -1.54
CA ARG A 26 -0.46 -3.27 -2.38
C ARG A 26 -1.20 -4.59 -2.61
N TYR A 27 -0.46 -5.67 -2.80
CA TYR A 27 -1.03 -7.00 -2.93
C TYR A 27 -1.78 -7.41 -1.66
N VAL A 28 -1.14 -7.27 -0.49
CA VAL A 28 -1.75 -7.54 0.83
C VAL A 28 -3.01 -6.69 1.00
N ASP A 29 -2.92 -5.39 0.75
CA ASP A 29 -4.05 -4.47 0.92
C ASP A 29 -5.22 -4.85 0.03
N TYR A 30 -4.95 -5.26 -1.22
CA TYR A 30 -5.98 -5.74 -2.14
C TYR A 30 -6.66 -7.00 -1.61
N ILE A 31 -5.89 -8.04 -1.32
CA ILE A 31 -6.43 -9.32 -0.85
C ILE A 31 -7.17 -9.15 0.48
N CYS A 32 -6.60 -8.41 1.43
CA CYS A 32 -7.25 -8.16 2.71
C CYS A 32 -8.56 -7.39 2.59
N GLN A 33 -8.67 -6.46 1.64
CA GLN A 33 -9.93 -5.77 1.35
C GLN A 33 -10.94 -6.72 0.68
N CYS A 34 -10.50 -7.58 -0.24
CA CYS A 34 -11.36 -8.61 -0.84
C CYS A 34 -11.96 -9.57 0.21
N HIS A 35 -11.20 -9.85 1.27
CA HIS A 35 -11.58 -10.76 2.35
C HIS A 35 -11.99 -10.05 3.64
N ALA A 36 -12.34 -8.76 3.59
CA ALA A 36 -12.68 -7.98 4.79
C ALA A 36 -13.89 -8.54 5.56
N ASP A 37 -14.83 -9.17 4.85
CA ASP A 37 -16.02 -9.80 5.42
C ASP A 37 -15.81 -11.29 5.73
N ASP A 38 -14.63 -11.85 5.45
CA ASP A 38 -14.28 -13.26 5.69
C ASP A 38 -13.59 -13.40 7.06
N PRO A 39 -14.27 -13.89 8.12
CA PRO A 39 -13.69 -14.00 9.45
C PRO A 39 -12.64 -15.12 9.56
N ASP A 40 -12.57 -16.02 8.58
CA ASP A 40 -11.61 -17.12 8.55
C ASP A 40 -10.31 -16.73 7.79
N PHE A 41 -10.28 -15.55 7.17
CA PHE A 41 -9.11 -15.03 6.47
C PHE A 41 -8.17 -14.24 7.40
N ASP A 42 -6.94 -14.73 7.59
CA ASP A 42 -5.94 -14.07 8.43
C ASP A 42 -5.08 -13.06 7.63
N CYS A 43 -5.63 -11.86 7.45
CA CYS A 43 -4.90 -10.75 6.84
C CYS A 43 -3.61 -10.39 7.59
N GLN A 44 -3.57 -10.58 8.92
CA GLN A 44 -2.40 -10.25 9.72
C GLN A 44 -1.24 -11.21 9.44
N GLU A 45 -1.53 -12.50 9.26
CA GLU A 45 -0.54 -13.49 8.84
C GLU A 45 0.03 -13.15 7.46
N LEU A 46 -0.83 -12.81 6.49
CA LEU A 46 -0.40 -12.43 5.14
C LEU A 46 0.50 -11.18 5.17
N THR A 47 0.07 -10.15 5.91
CA THR A 47 0.83 -8.91 6.12
C THR A 47 2.21 -9.20 6.69
N ASN A 48 2.29 -10.01 7.76
CA ASN A 48 3.56 -10.34 8.42
C ASN A 48 4.49 -11.16 7.52
N THR A 49 3.93 -11.97 6.61
CA THR A 49 4.70 -12.81 5.69
C THR A 49 5.35 -11.98 4.58
N LEU A 50 4.67 -10.94 4.11
CA LEU A 50 5.05 -10.18 2.92
C LEU A 50 5.65 -8.80 3.22
N ILE A 51 5.51 -8.30 4.46
CA ILE A 51 6.18 -7.07 4.90
C ILE A 51 7.69 -7.23 4.78
N GLY A 52 8.31 -6.32 4.01
CA GLY A 52 9.75 -6.30 3.83
C GLY A 52 10.31 -7.55 3.14
N ALA A 53 9.47 -8.27 2.38
CA ALA A 53 9.92 -9.40 1.57
C ALA A 53 11.04 -8.98 0.61
N ASP A 54 11.89 -9.95 0.24
CA ASP A 54 13.04 -9.70 -0.62
C ASP A 54 12.62 -9.25 -2.03
N PRO A 55 13.51 -8.60 -2.80
CA PRO A 55 13.14 -7.99 -4.08
C PRO A 55 12.48 -8.96 -5.07
N ALA A 56 12.87 -10.23 -5.09
CA ALA A 56 12.26 -11.21 -5.98
C ALA A 56 10.80 -11.49 -5.61
N VAL A 57 10.48 -11.49 -4.31
CA VAL A 57 9.11 -11.61 -3.82
C VAL A 57 8.32 -10.32 -4.05
N GLN A 58 8.94 -9.15 -3.92
CA GLN A 58 8.30 -7.88 -4.30
C GLN A 58 7.91 -7.87 -5.78
N ASP A 59 8.79 -8.30 -6.68
CA ASP A 59 8.47 -8.40 -8.10
C ASP A 59 7.30 -9.38 -8.34
N GLN A 60 7.30 -10.52 -7.64
CA GLN A 60 6.22 -11.50 -7.73
C GLN A 60 4.89 -10.94 -7.24
N CYS A 61 4.85 -10.22 -6.12
CA CYS A 61 3.64 -9.58 -5.62
C CYS A 61 3.03 -8.60 -6.62
N SER A 62 3.85 -7.90 -7.41
CA SER A 62 3.36 -7.01 -8.47
C SER A 62 2.67 -7.78 -9.60
N ILE A 63 3.18 -8.97 -9.94
CA ILE A 63 2.62 -9.84 -10.97
C ILE A 63 1.32 -10.46 -10.44
N ASP A 64 1.35 -11.02 -9.24
CA ASP A 64 0.20 -11.67 -8.61
C ASP A 64 -0.96 -10.69 -8.41
N LEU A 65 -0.67 -9.44 -8.05
CA LEU A 65 -1.70 -8.40 -7.95
C LEU A 65 -2.36 -8.12 -9.31
N ALA A 66 -1.56 -7.96 -10.36
CA ALA A 66 -2.08 -7.67 -11.70
C ALA A 66 -2.93 -8.85 -12.23
N ASP A 67 -2.43 -10.07 -12.06
CA ASP A 67 -3.14 -11.29 -12.46
C ASP A 67 -4.46 -11.44 -11.67
N GLN A 68 -4.43 -11.19 -10.36
CA GLN A 68 -5.63 -11.26 -9.52
C GLN A 68 -6.68 -10.22 -9.93
N GLN A 69 -6.26 -8.97 -10.14
CA GLN A 69 -7.15 -7.90 -10.61
C GLN A 69 -7.76 -8.22 -11.97
N GLU A 70 -6.98 -8.79 -12.90
CA GLU A 70 -7.51 -9.22 -14.20
C GLU A 70 -8.54 -10.35 -14.06
N ILE A 71 -8.29 -11.33 -13.18
CA ILE A 71 -9.22 -12.43 -12.91
C ILE A 71 -10.53 -11.89 -12.33
N ASP A 72 -10.43 -11.00 -11.35
CA ASP A 72 -11.58 -10.41 -10.67
C ASP A 72 -12.39 -9.54 -11.64
N ASP A 73 -11.74 -8.70 -12.44
CA ASP A 73 -12.36 -7.89 -13.49
C ASP A 73 -13.12 -8.77 -14.49
N GLN A 74 -12.53 -9.90 -14.92
CA GLN A 74 -13.19 -10.86 -15.82
C GLN A 74 -14.39 -11.56 -15.16
N ALA A 75 -14.34 -11.79 -13.84
CA ALA A 75 -15.43 -12.32 -13.06
C ALA A 75 -16.52 -11.28 -12.74
N GLY A 76 -16.27 -9.99 -13.02
CA GLY A 76 -17.12 -8.88 -12.61
C GLY A 76 -17.10 -8.64 -11.10
N LEU A 77 -16.02 -9.06 -10.44
CA LEU A 77 -15.72 -8.82 -9.04
C LEU A 77 -14.67 -7.70 -9.03
N ALA A 78 -14.91 -6.63 -8.30
CA ALA A 78 -13.86 -5.66 -8.01
C ALA A 78 -13.87 -5.52 -6.50
N CYS A 79 -12.76 -5.87 -5.86
CA CYS A 79 -12.61 -5.52 -4.45
C CYS A 79 -12.60 -3.99 -4.39
N ASP A 80 -13.33 -3.39 -3.45
CA ASP A 80 -13.38 -1.94 -3.21
C ASP A 80 -12.03 -1.45 -2.65
N VAL A 81 -10.95 -1.66 -3.41
CA VAL A 81 -9.68 -0.99 -3.19
C VAL A 81 -9.84 0.43 -3.69
N ASP A 82 -9.85 1.40 -2.77
CA ASP A 82 -9.77 2.81 -3.14
C ASP A 82 -8.57 2.96 -4.10
N PRO A 83 -8.77 3.45 -5.35
CA PRO A 83 -7.67 3.63 -6.27
C PRO A 83 -6.72 4.68 -5.70
N ILE A 84 -5.51 4.25 -5.36
CA ILE A 84 -4.42 5.09 -4.88
C ILE A 84 -4.02 6.14 -5.93
#